data_AF-A0A817X091-F1
#
_entry.id   AF-A0A817X091-F1
#
_cell.length_a   1.000
_cell.length_b   1.000
_cell.length_c   1.000
_cell.angle_alpha   90.00
_cell.angle_beta   90.00
_cell.angle_gamma   90.00
#
_symmetry.space_group_name_H-M   'P 1'
#
loop_
_entity.id
_entity.type
_entity.pdbx_description
1 polymer ?
#
loop_
_entity_poly.entity_id
_entity_poly.type
_entity_poly.pdbx_seq_one_letter_code
_entity_poly.pdbx_strand_id
1 'polypeptide(L)'
;MTSTITPTDEHVTEVEDDTYEFAHGTVMILAWIVFASTAVLFARYGRTIRIGSKDTFLGEKIWFQVHRTVALLATVLTLLGFFFILVQTHGEWVESDEYYRFVHSVLGGIIVCCALVQAWMALFRCHPDGKFRFIYNWLHRLTGLLAFFLSVPTIFVIIADFSTNRTGMIIILSIWSAWVVFIVIVLEVVQCFLQRSLKQIKMKNKPELYALREPPFINRNTNTENNDLSVMTPWHYITLVLFLLHFLVSIALAIPLIIIVWQQ
;
A
#
# COMPACT_ATOMS: atom_id res chain seq x y z
N MET A 1 19.76 61.28 32.78
CA MET A 1 20.78 60.28 33.19
C MET A 1 20.25 59.68 34.48
N THR A 2 19.80 58.44 34.58
CA THR A 2 20.13 57.22 33.82
C THR A 2 18.91 56.30 33.91
N SER A 3 18.32 55.94 32.76
CA SER A 3 17.26 54.92 32.72
C SER A 3 17.92 53.55 32.89
N THR A 4 17.63 52.88 33.99
CA THR A 4 18.01 51.49 34.19
C THR A 4 17.06 50.62 33.38
N ILE A 5 17.48 50.23 32.18
CA ILE A 5 16.92 49.12 31.41
C ILE A 5 17.90 47.98 31.58
N THR A 6 17.46 46.84 32.11
CA THR A 6 18.01 45.48 31.90
C THR A 6 17.12 44.45 32.62
N PRO A 7 17.06 43.18 32.18
CA PRO A 7 16.44 42.75 30.93
C PRO A 7 15.42 41.62 31.20
N THR A 8 14.26 41.66 30.53
CA THR A 8 13.40 40.48 30.37
C THR A 8 13.96 39.64 29.23
N ASP A 9 15.03 38.89 29.49
CA ASP A 9 15.48 37.82 28.59
C ASP A 9 15.00 36.47 29.15
N GLU A 10 13.71 36.21 28.97
CA GLU A 10 13.29 34.84 28.65
C GLU A 10 13.70 34.58 27.19
N HIS A 11 15.01 34.51 26.94
CA HIS A 11 15.50 33.74 25.81
C HIS A 11 15.45 32.28 26.26
N VAL A 12 14.24 31.74 26.36
CA VAL A 12 14.04 30.31 26.25
C VAL A 12 14.64 29.99 24.88
N THR A 13 15.83 29.39 24.89
CA THR A 13 16.30 28.65 23.73
C THR A 13 15.20 27.63 23.47
N GLU A 14 14.30 27.93 22.51
CA GLU A 14 13.41 26.92 21.95
C GLU A 14 14.34 25.81 21.49
N VAL A 15 14.42 24.75 22.29
CA VAL A 15 14.87 23.46 21.79
C VAL A 15 13.84 23.14 20.73
N GLU A 16 14.25 23.28 19.47
CA GLU A 16 13.40 22.96 18.33
C GLU A 16 12.94 21.52 18.54
N ASP A 17 11.64 21.36 18.81
CA ASP A 17 11.06 20.07 19.14
C ASP A 17 10.82 19.32 17.84
N ASP A 18 11.77 18.47 17.46
CA ASP A 18 11.71 17.61 16.26
C ASP A 18 10.61 16.53 16.34
N THR A 19 9.76 16.57 17.36
CA THR A 19 8.64 15.65 17.57
C THR A 19 7.75 15.52 16.33
N TYR A 20 7.44 16.59 15.58
CA TYR A 20 6.61 16.46 14.38
C TYR A 20 7.38 15.84 13.21
N GLU A 21 8.69 16.02 13.11
CA GLU A 21 9.55 15.32 12.13
C GLU A 21 9.57 13.80 12.40
N PHE A 22 9.75 13.39 13.65
CA PHE A 22 9.70 11.96 14.02
C PHE A 22 8.29 11.37 13.89
N ALA A 23 7.25 12.14 14.21
CA ALA A 23 5.86 11.75 13.98
C ALA A 23 5.57 11.57 12.48
N HIS A 24 6.07 12.47 11.62
CA HIS A 24 6.02 12.33 10.17
C HIS A 24 6.66 11.01 9.72
N GLY A 25 7.90 10.75 10.13
CA GLY A 25 8.60 9.51 9.79
C GLY A 25 7.82 8.26 10.23
N THR A 26 7.26 8.29 11.44
CA THR A 26 6.46 7.19 12.01
C THR A 26 5.25 6.86 11.16
N VAL A 27 4.40 7.86 10.84
CA VAL A 27 3.17 7.61 10.09
C VAL A 27 3.47 7.29 8.62
N MET A 28 4.54 7.84 8.04
CA MET A 28 4.97 7.48 6.68
C MET A 28 5.49 6.05 6.60
N ILE A 29 6.27 5.59 7.59
CA ILE A 29 6.68 4.19 7.67
C ILE A 29 5.45 3.27 7.72
N LEU A 30 4.48 3.54 8.60
CA LEU A 30 3.25 2.74 8.67
C LEU A 30 2.46 2.79 7.35
N ALA A 31 2.31 3.98 6.76
CA ALA A 31 1.59 4.18 5.51
C ALA A 31 2.17 3.33 4.38
N TRP A 32 3.50 3.36 4.18
CA TRP A 32 4.15 2.78 3.00
C TRP A 32 4.64 1.35 3.21
N ILE A 33 5.24 1.06 4.36
CA ILE A 33 5.81 -0.26 4.67
C ILE A 33 4.70 -1.28 4.98
N VAL A 34 3.61 -0.86 5.64
CA VAL A 34 2.54 -1.75 6.08
C VAL A 34 1.29 -1.65 5.20
N PHE A 35 0.68 -0.47 5.11
CA PHE A 35 -0.65 -0.37 4.49
C PHE A 35 -0.57 -0.32 2.94
N ALA A 36 0.28 0.51 2.35
CA ALA A 36 0.36 0.66 0.89
C ALA A 36 0.85 -0.64 0.22
N SER A 37 1.88 -1.29 0.78
CA SER A 37 2.36 -2.60 0.32
C SER A 37 1.26 -3.66 0.35
N THR A 38 0.52 -3.75 1.46
CA THR A 38 -0.62 -4.65 1.60
C THR A 38 -1.73 -4.31 0.58
N ALA A 39 -2.04 -3.02 0.38
CA ALA A 39 -3.04 -2.57 -0.56
C ALA A 39 -2.69 -2.95 -2.02
N VAL A 40 -1.42 -2.78 -2.42
CA VAL A 40 -0.92 -3.16 -3.75
C VAL A 40 -1.03 -4.67 -3.98
N LEU A 41 -0.62 -5.47 -2.99
CA LEU A 41 -0.77 -6.92 -3.08
C LEU A 41 -2.25 -7.33 -3.18
N PHE A 42 -3.15 -6.73 -2.39
CA PHE A 42 -4.58 -7.02 -2.43
C PHE A 42 -5.21 -6.63 -3.77
N ALA A 43 -4.79 -5.49 -4.36
CA ALA A 43 -5.27 -5.06 -5.66
C ALA A 43 -5.00 -6.09 -6.77
N ARG A 44 -3.87 -6.80 -6.67
CA ARG A 44 -3.42 -7.77 -7.68
C ARG A 44 -3.89 -9.19 -7.39
N TYR A 45 -3.72 -9.66 -6.16
CA TYR A 45 -3.91 -11.07 -5.77
C TYR A 45 -5.18 -11.31 -4.94
N GLY A 46 -5.81 -10.26 -4.41
CA GLY A 46 -6.96 -10.37 -3.52
C GLY A 46 -8.19 -11.02 -4.16
N ARG A 47 -8.31 -11.01 -5.48
CA ARG A 47 -9.44 -11.65 -6.20
C ARG A 47 -9.53 -13.17 -6.00
N THR A 48 -8.42 -13.80 -5.61
CA THR A 48 -8.38 -15.23 -5.28
C THR A 48 -9.03 -15.50 -3.91
N ILE A 49 -9.13 -14.48 -3.05
CA ILE A 49 -9.68 -14.60 -1.72
C ILE A 49 -11.20 -14.51 -1.79
N ARG A 50 -11.88 -15.59 -1.39
CA ARG A 50 -13.33 -15.62 -1.19
C ARG A 50 -13.63 -15.83 0.28
N ILE A 51 -14.38 -14.93 0.90
CA ILE A 51 -14.76 -15.05 2.32
C ILE A 51 -16.23 -15.45 2.40
N GLY A 52 -16.48 -16.74 2.64
CA GLY A 52 -17.81 -17.28 2.85
C GLY A 52 -18.66 -17.45 1.58
N SER A 53 -19.94 -17.79 1.78
CA SER A 53 -20.93 -18.09 0.72
C SER A 53 -21.45 -16.84 0.00
N LYS A 54 -21.22 -15.65 0.58
CA LYS A 54 -21.57 -14.35 0.00
C LYS A 54 -20.28 -13.59 -0.25
N ASP A 55 -19.81 -13.57 -1.49
CA ASP A 55 -18.57 -12.88 -1.90
C ASP A 55 -18.74 -11.35 -2.00
N THR A 56 -19.69 -10.78 -1.24
CA THR A 56 -20.00 -9.34 -1.24
C THR A 56 -20.25 -8.83 0.17
N PHE A 57 -19.73 -7.63 0.44
CA PHE A 57 -19.94 -6.86 1.66
C PHE A 57 -20.16 -5.40 1.26
N LEU A 58 -21.21 -4.77 1.82
CA LEU A 58 -21.65 -3.41 1.44
C LEU A 58 -21.82 -3.23 -0.09
N GLY A 59 -22.41 -4.23 -0.76
CA GLY A 59 -22.72 -4.17 -2.20
C GLY A 59 -21.53 -4.38 -3.16
N GLU A 60 -20.33 -4.62 -2.64
CA GLU A 60 -19.11 -4.83 -3.44
C GLU A 60 -18.35 -6.07 -2.98
N LYS A 61 -17.43 -6.57 -3.81
CA LYS A 61 -16.66 -7.78 -3.48
C LYS A 61 -15.79 -7.59 -2.24
N ILE A 62 -15.67 -8.60 -1.39
CA ILE A 62 -14.96 -8.50 -0.11
C ILE A 62 -13.49 -8.10 -0.31
N TRP A 63 -12.79 -8.74 -1.24
CA TRP A 63 -11.39 -8.36 -1.55
C TRP A 63 -11.25 -6.89 -1.97
N PHE A 64 -12.26 -6.35 -2.66
CA PHE A 64 -12.27 -4.95 -3.10
C PHE A 64 -12.49 -4.01 -1.91
N GLN A 65 -13.35 -4.40 -0.96
CA GLN A 65 -13.54 -3.66 0.28
C GLN A 65 -12.28 -3.64 1.14
N VAL A 66 -11.61 -4.77 1.28
CA VAL A 66 -10.33 -4.84 2.01
C VAL A 66 -9.28 -3.97 1.33
N HIS A 67 -9.09 -4.09 0.01
CA HIS A 67 -8.19 -3.23 -0.75
C HIS A 67 -8.51 -1.74 -0.52
N ARG A 68 -9.79 -1.34 -0.65
CA ARG A 68 -10.23 0.04 -0.46
C ARG A 68 -9.96 0.55 0.95
N THR A 69 -10.21 -0.27 1.96
CA THR A 69 -10.01 0.10 3.37
C THR A 69 -8.53 0.30 3.67
N VAL A 70 -7.69 -0.65 3.27
CA VAL A 70 -6.23 -0.58 3.49
C VAL A 70 -5.61 0.57 2.68
N ALA A 71 -6.06 0.80 1.44
CA ALA A 71 -5.61 1.93 0.63
C ALA A 71 -6.02 3.28 1.24
N LEU A 72 -7.26 3.38 1.76
CA LEU A 72 -7.72 4.58 2.46
C LEU A 72 -6.88 4.87 3.70
N LEU A 73 -6.56 3.85 4.51
CA LEU A 73 -5.68 4.00 5.67
C LEU A 73 -4.29 4.51 5.26
N ALA A 74 -3.69 3.94 4.21
CA ALA A 74 -2.41 4.41 3.67
C ALA A 74 -2.49 5.89 3.24
N THR A 75 -3.55 6.29 2.55
CA THR A 75 -3.76 7.68 2.13
C THR A 75 -3.93 8.62 3.32
N VAL A 76 -4.76 8.27 4.30
CA VAL A 76 -4.98 9.12 5.49
C VAL A 76 -3.68 9.31 6.27
N LEU A 77 -2.92 8.24 6.50
CA LEU A 77 -1.62 8.34 7.17
C LEU A 77 -0.61 9.16 6.37
N THR A 78 -0.62 9.06 5.04
CA THR A 78 0.23 9.89 4.17
C THR A 78 -0.10 11.38 4.32
N LEU A 79 -1.40 11.74 4.31
CA LEU A 79 -1.81 13.14 4.49
C LEU A 79 -1.50 13.64 5.90
N LEU A 80 -1.65 12.79 6.92
CA LEU A 80 -1.29 13.12 8.29
C LEU A 80 0.22 13.36 8.45
N GLY A 81 1.05 12.51 7.86
CA GLY A 81 2.50 12.71 7.87
C GLY A 81 2.90 13.97 7.12
N PHE A 82 2.30 14.24 5.96
CA PHE A 82 2.54 15.47 5.23
C PHE A 82 2.13 16.70 6.05
N PHE A 83 1.01 16.63 6.78
CA PHE A 83 0.61 17.69 7.71
C PHE A 83 1.63 17.91 8.84
N PHE A 84 2.16 16.84 9.46
CA PHE A 84 3.17 16.99 10.52
C PHE A 84 4.44 17.69 10.03
N ILE A 85 4.98 17.33 8.87
CA ILE A 85 6.19 17.99 8.37
C ILE A 85 5.91 19.45 7.97
N LEU A 86 4.73 19.77 7.45
CA LEU A 86 4.33 21.16 7.19
C LEU A 86 4.24 21.99 8.49
N VAL A 87 3.80 21.38 9.59
CA VAL A 87 3.78 22.04 10.90
C VAL A 87 5.20 22.26 11.42
N GLN A 88 6.07 21.25 11.31
CA GLN A 88 7.49 21.36 11.71
C GLN A 88 8.20 22.48 10.95
N THR A 89 8.02 22.56 9.64
CA THR A 89 8.75 23.53 8.80
C THR A 89 8.03 24.86 8.66
N HIS A 90 6.94 25.10 9.41
CA HIS A 90 6.08 26.28 9.24
C HIS A 90 5.60 26.54 7.80
N GLY A 91 5.50 25.47 7.00
CA GLY A 91 5.13 25.52 5.59
C GLY A 91 6.26 25.96 4.64
N GLU A 92 7.46 26.16 5.15
CA GLU A 92 8.65 26.43 4.34
C GLU A 92 9.13 25.15 3.66
N TRP A 93 9.66 25.31 2.45
CA TRP A 93 10.25 24.22 1.70
C TRP A 93 11.75 24.20 1.94
N VAL A 94 12.32 23.00 2.04
CA VAL A 94 13.75 22.79 2.28
C VAL A 94 14.59 23.39 1.14
N GLU A 95 15.71 24.01 1.51
CA GLU A 95 16.67 24.60 0.58
C GLU A 95 17.48 23.53 -0.18
N SER A 96 18.02 23.92 -1.34
CA SER A 96 18.69 22.97 -2.24
C SER A 96 20.08 22.52 -1.80
N ASP A 97 20.69 23.19 -0.83
CA ASP A 97 21.97 22.84 -0.23
C ASP A 97 21.88 21.68 0.76
N GLU A 98 20.71 21.46 1.38
CA GLU A 98 20.38 20.26 2.15
C GLU A 98 20.01 19.08 1.22
N TYR A 99 21.00 18.60 0.45
CA TYR A 99 20.79 17.68 -0.68
C TYR A 99 19.85 16.50 -0.40
N TYR A 100 20.05 15.75 0.69
CA TYR A 100 19.24 14.57 1.00
C TYR A 100 17.80 14.95 1.36
N ARG A 101 17.61 15.96 2.21
CA ARG A 101 16.29 16.45 2.63
C ARG A 101 15.55 17.08 1.45
N PHE A 102 16.24 17.83 0.58
CA PHE A 102 15.69 18.35 -0.67
C PHE A 102 15.19 17.25 -1.60
N VAL A 103 16.02 16.26 -1.92
CA VAL A 103 15.60 15.14 -2.79
C VAL A 103 14.46 14.35 -2.16
N HIS A 104 14.50 14.11 -0.85
CA HIS A 104 13.41 13.47 -0.11
C HIS A 104 12.10 14.25 -0.24
N SER A 105 12.12 15.57 -0.04
CA SER A 105 10.93 16.43 -0.13
C SER A 105 10.30 16.42 -1.52
N VAL A 106 11.11 16.43 -2.59
CA VAL A 106 10.63 16.38 -3.98
C VAL A 106 9.96 15.04 -4.28
N LEU A 107 10.60 13.92 -3.93
CA LEU A 107 10.03 12.59 -4.14
C LEU A 107 8.78 12.37 -3.28
N GLY A 108 8.82 12.80 -2.01
CA GLY A 108 7.69 12.77 -1.08
C GLY A 108 6.51 13.62 -1.58
N GLY A 109 6.77 14.80 -2.13
CA GLY A 109 5.76 15.66 -2.74
C GLY A 109 5.07 15.00 -3.93
N ILE A 110 5.84 14.34 -4.82
CA ILE A 110 5.27 13.56 -5.94
C ILE A 110 4.37 12.43 -5.41
N ILE A 111 4.81 11.75 -4.36
CA ILE A 111 4.05 10.67 -3.71
C ILE A 111 2.74 11.18 -3.10
N VAL A 112 2.77 12.31 -2.39
CA VAL A 112 1.57 12.96 -1.82
C VAL A 112 0.59 13.36 -2.93
N CYS A 113 1.09 13.97 -4.01
CA CYS A 113 0.28 14.28 -5.19
C CYS A 113 -0.38 13.03 -5.80
N CYS A 114 0.39 11.95 -5.94
CA CYS A 114 -0.15 10.67 -6.42
C CYS A 114 -1.22 10.10 -5.46
N ALA A 115 -1.02 10.17 -4.15
CA ALA A 115 -2.00 9.73 -3.16
C ALA A 115 -3.31 10.55 -3.23
N LEU A 116 -3.21 11.87 -3.41
CA LEU A 116 -4.36 12.76 -3.62
C LEU A 116 -5.11 12.44 -4.92
N VAL A 117 -4.38 12.24 -6.02
CA VAL A 117 -4.99 11.80 -7.30
C VAL A 117 -5.70 10.46 -7.13
N GLN A 118 -5.11 9.51 -6.41
CA GLN A 118 -5.74 8.22 -6.13
C GLN A 118 -7.03 8.36 -5.30
N ALA A 119 -7.02 9.21 -4.27
CA ALA A 119 -8.21 9.50 -3.48
C ALA A 119 -9.31 10.15 -4.32
N TRP A 120 -8.96 11.15 -5.13
CA TRP A 120 -9.87 11.84 -6.03
C TRP A 120 -10.49 10.86 -7.05
N MET A 121 -9.65 10.05 -7.69
CA MET A 121 -10.11 9.00 -8.60
C MET A 121 -11.04 8.00 -7.93
N ALA A 122 -10.74 7.59 -6.69
CA ALA A 122 -11.59 6.65 -5.96
C ALA A 122 -12.99 7.22 -5.68
N LEU A 123 -13.12 8.53 -5.43
CA LEU A 123 -14.40 9.21 -5.26
C LEU A 123 -15.20 9.29 -6.57
N PHE A 124 -14.53 9.64 -7.67
CA PHE A 124 -15.15 9.75 -9.00
C PHE A 124 -15.07 8.44 -9.81
N ARG A 125 -15.00 7.30 -9.11
CA ARG A 125 -14.89 5.99 -9.73
C ARG A 125 -16.08 5.78 -10.69
N CYS A 126 -15.76 5.61 -11.96
CA CYS A 126 -16.75 5.27 -12.98
C CYS A 126 -17.46 3.93 -12.71
N HIS A 127 -18.72 3.83 -13.17
CA HIS A 127 -19.49 2.58 -13.13
C HIS A 127 -18.72 1.42 -13.80
N PRO A 128 -18.83 0.17 -13.31
CA PRO A 128 -18.13 -0.99 -13.89
C PRO A 128 -18.30 -1.14 -15.41
N ASP A 129 -19.51 -0.84 -15.94
CA ASP A 129 -19.84 -0.93 -17.37
C ASP A 129 -19.65 0.40 -18.13
N GLY A 130 -18.99 1.38 -17.52
CA GLY A 130 -18.77 2.69 -18.13
C GLY A 130 -17.75 2.65 -19.27
N LYS A 131 -18.01 3.37 -20.36
CA LYS A 131 -17.10 3.49 -21.52
C LYS A 131 -15.68 3.97 -21.18
N PHE A 132 -15.53 4.80 -20.14
CA PHE A 132 -14.25 5.32 -19.69
C PHE A 132 -13.57 4.48 -18.58
N ARG A 133 -14.13 3.30 -18.24
CA ARG A 133 -13.58 2.40 -17.22
C ARG A 133 -12.16 1.97 -17.51
N PHE A 134 -11.79 1.81 -18.78
CA PHE A 134 -10.44 1.44 -19.16
C PHE A 134 -9.42 2.54 -18.81
N ILE A 135 -9.76 3.82 -19.05
CA ILE A 135 -8.90 4.97 -18.73
C ILE A 135 -8.70 5.05 -17.22
N TYR A 136 -9.80 4.98 -16.46
CA TYR A 136 -9.76 4.93 -15.01
C TYR A 136 -8.85 3.81 -14.50
N ASN A 137 -9.01 2.58 -15.01
CA ASN A 137 -8.22 1.43 -14.55
C ASN A 137 -6.72 1.62 -14.84
N TRP A 138 -6.36 2.17 -15.99
CA TRP A 138 -4.96 2.45 -16.35
C TRP A 138 -4.36 3.54 -15.48
N LEU A 139 -5.05 4.68 -15.35
CA LEU A 139 -4.56 5.81 -14.57
C LEU A 139 -4.44 5.44 -13.09
N HIS A 140 -5.43 4.73 -12.52
CA HIS A 140 -5.44 4.29 -11.12
C HIS A 140 -4.28 3.33 -10.83
N ARG A 141 -4.03 2.41 -11.77
CA ARG A 141 -2.93 1.45 -11.65
C ARG A 141 -1.57 2.13 -11.76
N LEU A 142 -1.40 2.99 -12.77
CA LEU A 142 -0.13 3.66 -13.02
C LEU A 142 0.27 4.56 -11.86
N THR A 143 -0.63 5.42 -11.41
CA THR A 143 -0.38 6.34 -10.29
C THR A 143 -0.11 5.59 -8.98
N GLY A 144 -0.87 4.54 -8.68
CA GLY A 144 -0.65 3.72 -7.49
C GLY A 144 0.69 2.99 -7.49
N LEU A 145 1.06 2.37 -8.62
CA LEU A 145 2.35 1.69 -8.74
C LEU A 145 3.52 2.68 -8.74
N LEU A 146 3.40 3.82 -9.41
CA LEU A 146 4.43 4.85 -9.42
C LEU A 146 4.71 5.34 -8.00
N ALA A 147 3.68 5.68 -7.23
CA ALA A 147 3.84 6.12 -5.85
C ALA A 147 4.53 5.05 -4.98
N PHE A 148 4.12 3.80 -5.11
CA PHE A 148 4.71 2.68 -4.36
C PHE A 148 6.17 2.41 -4.74
N PHE A 149 6.52 2.50 -6.03
CA PHE A 149 7.91 2.33 -6.45
C PHE A 149 8.80 3.50 -6.01
N LEU A 150 8.27 4.73 -5.98
CA LEU A 150 9.01 5.90 -5.51
C LEU A 150 9.15 5.94 -3.98
N SER A 151 8.27 5.30 -3.21
CA SER A 151 8.37 5.35 -1.74
C SER A 151 9.66 4.74 -1.21
N VAL A 152 10.14 3.66 -1.84
CA VAL A 152 11.39 2.98 -1.43
C VAL A 152 12.62 3.90 -1.53
N PRO A 153 12.97 4.47 -2.70
CA PRO A 153 14.09 5.41 -2.79
C PRO A 153 13.86 6.66 -1.94
N THR A 154 12.62 7.13 -1.78
CA THR A 154 12.31 8.29 -0.91
C THR A 154 12.74 8.05 0.54
N ILE A 155 12.49 6.84 1.07
CA ILE A 155 12.91 6.47 2.43
C ILE A 155 14.43 6.25 2.49
N PHE A 156 15.05 5.61 1.49
CA PHE A 156 16.51 5.45 1.46
C PHE A 156 17.25 6.79 1.43
N VAL A 157 16.74 7.77 0.70
CA VAL A 157 17.33 9.11 0.60
C VAL A 157 17.36 9.80 1.96
N ILE A 158 16.25 9.81 2.71
CA ILE A 158 16.24 10.45 4.04
C ILE A 158 17.09 9.67 5.05
N ILE A 159 17.16 8.34 4.95
CA ILE A 159 18.08 7.54 5.80
C ILE A 159 19.55 7.93 5.58
N ALA A 160 19.92 8.41 4.39
CA ALA A 160 21.30 8.83 4.12
C ALA A 160 21.71 10.07 4.92
N ASP A 161 20.74 10.93 5.27
CA ASP A 161 20.90 12.12 6.08
C ASP A 161 21.23 11.80 7.55
N PHE A 162 20.65 10.72 8.06
CA PHE A 162 20.84 10.26 9.44
C PHE A 162 22.26 9.76 9.73
N SER A 163 22.79 10.12 10.90
CA SER A 163 24.13 9.71 11.35
C SER A 163 24.10 8.51 12.31
N THR A 164 23.09 8.44 13.19
CA THR A 164 22.93 7.44 14.23
C THR A 164 22.21 6.19 13.71
N ASN A 165 22.75 4.99 13.94
CA ASN A 165 22.12 3.71 13.57
C ASN A 165 21.72 3.55 12.08
N ARG A 166 22.25 4.41 11.19
CA ARG A 166 21.96 4.43 9.74
C ARG A 166 22.11 3.07 9.07
N THR A 167 23.18 2.33 9.37
CA THR A 167 23.40 0.97 8.83
C THR A 167 22.25 0.03 9.21
N GLY A 168 21.73 0.13 10.44
CA GLY A 168 20.58 -0.65 10.89
C GLY A 168 19.32 -0.33 10.09
N MET A 169 19.03 0.95 9.86
CA MET A 169 17.89 1.38 9.04
C MET A 169 18.00 0.87 7.59
N ILE A 170 19.19 0.99 6.97
CA ILE A 170 19.46 0.49 5.62
C ILE A 170 19.21 -1.02 5.55
N ILE A 171 19.72 -1.78 6.53
CA ILE A 171 19.53 -3.23 6.58
C ILE A 171 18.04 -3.59 6.70
N ILE A 172 17.30 -2.96 7.63
CA ILE A 172 15.88 -3.23 7.83
C ILE A 172 15.07 -2.91 6.57
N LEU A 173 15.27 -1.75 5.96
CA LEU A 173 14.57 -1.34 4.74
C LEU A 173 14.94 -2.24 3.55
N SER A 174 16.19 -2.69 3.46
CA SER A 174 16.65 -3.63 2.43
C SER A 174 16.01 -5.01 2.60
N ILE A 175 15.92 -5.53 3.84
CA ILE A 175 15.23 -6.79 4.15
C ILE A 175 13.75 -6.68 3.79
N TRP A 176 13.08 -5.58 4.17
CA TRP A 176 11.69 -5.37 3.81
C TRP A 176 11.48 -5.27 2.29
N SER A 177 12.36 -4.55 1.58
CA SER A 177 12.28 -4.42 0.12
C SER A 177 12.46 -5.79 -0.58
N ALA A 178 13.44 -6.57 -0.13
CA ALA A 178 13.66 -7.94 -0.62
C ALA A 178 12.45 -8.85 -0.31
N TRP A 179 11.86 -8.71 0.87
CA TRP A 179 10.64 -9.44 1.27
C TRP A 179 9.46 -9.11 0.37
N VAL A 180 9.22 -7.82 0.05
CA VAL A 180 8.16 -7.40 -0.88
C VAL A 180 8.35 -8.03 -2.26
N VAL A 181 9.58 -8.03 -2.79
CA VAL A 181 9.87 -8.67 -4.08
C VAL A 181 9.64 -10.18 -4.00
N PHE A 182 10.12 -10.83 -2.94
CA PHE A 182 9.95 -12.27 -2.72
C PHE A 182 8.46 -12.66 -2.65
N ILE A 183 7.66 -11.95 -1.84
CA ILE A 183 6.24 -12.29 -1.68
C ILE A 183 5.45 -12.06 -2.97
N VAL A 184 5.80 -11.02 -3.75
CA VAL A 184 5.22 -10.79 -5.08
C VAL A 184 5.51 -11.97 -6.01
N ILE A 185 6.76 -12.45 -6.05
CA ILE A 185 7.14 -13.61 -6.88
C ILE A 185 6.35 -14.85 -6.45
N VAL A 186 6.28 -15.14 -5.15
CA VAL A 186 5.53 -16.29 -4.61
C VAL A 186 4.05 -16.19 -4.97
N LEU A 187 3.42 -15.03 -4.77
CA LEU A 187 2.01 -14.80 -5.10
C LEU A 187 1.75 -14.91 -6.61
N GLU A 188 2.66 -14.44 -7.46
CA GLU A 188 2.55 -14.58 -8.91
C GLU A 188 2.61 -16.05 -9.34
N VAL A 189 3.52 -16.84 -8.74
CA VAL A 189 3.63 -18.28 -8.97
C VAL A 189 2.35 -18.99 -8.54
N VAL A 190 1.82 -18.70 -7.34
CA VAL A 190 0.54 -19.23 -6.85
C VAL A 190 -0.60 -18.88 -7.80
N GLN A 191 -0.68 -17.63 -8.25
CA GLN A 191 -1.72 -17.18 -9.18
C GLN A 191 -1.60 -17.87 -10.54
N CYS A 192 -0.39 -18.10 -11.03
CA CYS A 192 -0.14 -18.83 -12.28
C CYS A 192 -0.62 -20.29 -12.17
N PHE A 193 -0.36 -20.97 -11.05
CA PHE A 193 -0.85 -22.33 -10.82
C PHE A 193 -2.38 -22.38 -10.76
N LEU A 194 -3.02 -21.47 -10.02
CA LEU A 194 -4.48 -21.37 -9.97
C LEU A 194 -5.08 -21.17 -11.37
N GLN A 195 -4.53 -20.24 -12.16
CA GLN A 195 -5.01 -19.98 -13.52
C GLN A 195 -4.86 -21.21 -14.42
N ARG A 196 -3.76 -21.97 -14.29
CA ARG A 196 -3.56 -23.23 -15.01
C ARG A 196 -4.60 -24.28 -14.61
N SER A 197 -4.85 -24.48 -13.32
CA SER A 197 -5.86 -25.42 -12.82
C SER A 197 -7.27 -25.08 -13.33
N LEU A 198 -7.66 -23.80 -13.25
CA LEU A 198 -8.96 -23.34 -13.76
C LEU A 198 -9.08 -23.53 -15.28
N LYS A 199 -8.01 -23.27 -16.04
CA LYS A 199 -7.99 -23.48 -17.49
C LYS A 199 -8.16 -24.96 -17.85
N GLN A 200 -7.51 -25.87 -17.13
CA GLN A 200 -7.63 -27.31 -17.36
C GLN A 200 -9.06 -27.81 -17.15
N ILE A 201 -9.74 -27.36 -16.10
CA ILE A 201 -11.14 -27.74 -15.81
C ILE A 201 -12.09 -27.21 -16.89
N LYS A 202 -11.94 -25.94 -17.28
CA LYS A 202 -12.74 -25.35 -18.36
C LYS A 202 -12.55 -26.10 -19.68
N MET A 203 -11.33 -26.56 -19.97
CA MET A 203 -11.05 -27.37 -21.15
C MET A 203 -11.68 -28.77 -21.04
N LYS A 204 -11.66 -29.42 -19.87
CA LYS A 204 -12.28 -30.72 -19.65
C LYS A 204 -13.81 -30.69 -19.77
N ASN A 205 -14.45 -29.60 -19.33
CA ASN A 205 -15.91 -29.46 -19.38
C ASN A 205 -16.43 -28.98 -20.75
N LYS A 206 -15.56 -28.47 -21.63
CA LYS A 206 -15.95 -27.93 -22.95
C LYS A 206 -16.57 -28.97 -23.89
N PRO A 207 -16.04 -30.22 -24.02
CA PRO A 207 -16.63 -31.26 -24.86
C PRO A 207 -18.00 -31.73 -24.37
N GLU A 208 -18.19 -31.88 -23.05
CA GLU A 208 -19.50 -32.19 -22.44
C GLU A 208 -20.54 -31.11 -22.77
N LEU A 209 -20.11 -29.85 -22.82
CA LEU A 209 -20.95 -28.70 -23.16
C LEU A 209 -21.50 -28.78 -24.60
N TYR A 210 -20.70 -29.27 -25.55
CA TYR A 210 -21.09 -29.45 -26.95
C TYR A 210 -21.90 -30.73 -27.18
N ALA A 211 -21.68 -31.77 -26.38
CA ALA A 211 -22.42 -33.03 -26.45
C ALA A 211 -23.88 -32.88 -25.96
N LEU A 212 -24.16 -31.95 -25.04
CA LEU A 212 -25.50 -31.67 -24.51
C LEU A 212 -26.31 -30.67 -25.37
N ARG A 213 -26.28 -30.81 -26.70
CA ARG A 213 -27.07 -29.95 -27.62
C ARG A 213 -28.57 -30.33 -27.66
N GLU A 214 -29.15 -30.62 -26.50
CA GLU A 214 -30.58 -30.49 -26.23
C GLU A 214 -30.74 -29.50 -25.06
N PRO A 215 -31.73 -28.59 -25.08
CA PRO A 215 -31.77 -27.50 -24.12
C PRO A 215 -32.03 -28.06 -22.71
N PRO A 216 -31.06 -28.06 -21.78
CA PRO A 216 -31.33 -28.48 -20.43
C PRO A 216 -31.89 -27.26 -19.71
N PHE A 217 -33.21 -27.26 -19.51
CA PHE A 217 -33.79 -26.48 -18.43
C PHE A 217 -33.21 -27.03 -17.12
N ILE A 218 -32.56 -26.17 -16.33
CA ILE A 218 -32.15 -26.39 -14.92
C ILE A 218 -30.94 -27.34 -14.73
N ASN A 219 -29.75 -26.75 -14.47
CA ASN A 219 -28.69 -27.15 -13.50
C ASN A 219 -27.26 -26.65 -13.87
N ARG A 220 -27.09 -25.91 -14.98
CA ARG A 220 -25.76 -25.58 -15.53
C ARG A 220 -24.91 -24.65 -14.66
N ASN A 221 -25.53 -23.83 -13.80
CA ASN A 221 -24.82 -22.87 -12.95
C ASN A 221 -24.22 -23.55 -11.71
N THR A 222 -24.95 -24.44 -11.06
CA THR A 222 -24.55 -25.02 -9.76
C THR A 222 -23.33 -25.93 -9.89
N ASN A 223 -23.31 -26.86 -10.84
CA ASN A 223 -22.19 -27.81 -10.98
C ASN A 223 -20.87 -27.13 -11.40
N THR A 224 -20.93 -26.15 -12.30
CA THR A 224 -19.75 -25.38 -12.73
C THR A 224 -19.22 -24.52 -11.60
N GLU A 225 -20.11 -23.84 -10.88
CA GLU A 225 -19.77 -22.99 -9.74
C GLU A 225 -19.21 -23.81 -8.58
N ASN A 226 -19.75 -25.00 -8.32
CA ASN A 226 -19.26 -25.95 -7.31
C ASN A 226 -17.84 -26.46 -7.63
N ASN A 227 -17.55 -26.75 -8.91
CA ASN A 227 -16.22 -27.17 -9.36
C ASN A 227 -15.19 -26.05 -9.30
N ASP A 228 -15.57 -24.83 -9.72
CA ASP A 228 -14.69 -23.67 -9.59
C ASP A 228 -14.43 -23.35 -8.10
N LEU A 229 -15.44 -23.48 -7.24
CA LEU A 229 -15.32 -23.26 -5.80
C LEU A 229 -14.38 -24.28 -5.14
N SER A 230 -14.56 -25.58 -5.42
CA SER A 230 -13.71 -26.64 -4.84
C SER A 230 -12.25 -26.46 -5.20
N VAL A 231 -11.97 -26.03 -6.43
CA VAL A 231 -10.60 -25.79 -6.92
C VAL A 231 -10.02 -24.52 -6.34
N MET A 232 -10.81 -23.44 -6.21
CA MET A 232 -10.35 -22.20 -5.59
C MET A 232 -10.08 -22.33 -4.09
N THR A 233 -10.75 -23.27 -3.41
CA THR A 233 -10.71 -23.43 -1.94
C THR A 233 -9.28 -23.52 -1.37
N PRO A 234 -8.39 -24.44 -1.81
CA PRO A 234 -7.01 -24.50 -1.30
C PRO A 234 -6.20 -23.22 -1.60
N TRP A 235 -6.36 -22.64 -2.79
CA TRP A 235 -5.62 -21.44 -3.19
C TRP A 235 -6.04 -20.20 -2.39
N HIS A 236 -7.30 -20.11 -1.97
CA HIS A 236 -7.79 -19.07 -1.09
C HIS A 236 -7.02 -19.06 0.24
N TYR A 237 -6.90 -20.20 0.91
CA TYR A 237 -6.19 -20.30 2.19
C TYR A 237 -4.70 -19.97 2.04
N ILE A 238 -4.04 -20.51 1.02
CA ILE A 238 -2.63 -20.21 0.74
C ILE A 238 -2.43 -18.70 0.55
N THR A 239 -3.25 -18.09 -0.30
CA THR A 239 -3.17 -16.66 -0.58
C THR A 239 -3.40 -15.84 0.69
N LEU A 240 -4.43 -16.18 1.48
CA LEU A 240 -4.74 -15.50 2.75
C LEU A 240 -3.59 -15.59 3.75
N VAL A 241 -2.99 -16.77 3.92
CA VAL A 241 -1.82 -16.97 4.79
C VAL A 241 -0.64 -16.12 4.34
N LEU A 242 -0.36 -16.06 3.03
CA LEU A 242 0.71 -15.22 2.47
C LEU A 242 0.47 -13.72 2.74
N PHE A 243 -0.79 -13.26 2.68
CA PHE A 243 -1.15 -11.89 3.04
C PHE A 243 -0.97 -11.59 4.51
N LEU A 244 -1.44 -12.48 5.39
CA LEU A 244 -1.26 -12.34 6.84
C LEU A 244 0.23 -12.34 7.19
N LEU A 245 1.01 -13.23 6.58
CA LEU A 245 2.46 -13.28 6.73
C LEU A 245 3.11 -11.98 6.28
N HIS A 246 2.74 -11.45 5.11
CA HIS A 246 3.25 -10.16 4.64
C HIS A 246 2.93 -9.01 5.61
N PHE A 247 1.70 -8.95 6.11
CA PHE A 247 1.27 -7.92 7.05
C PHE A 247 2.07 -7.99 8.37
N LEU A 248 2.24 -9.21 8.92
CA LEU A 248 3.01 -9.44 10.14
C LEU A 248 4.49 -9.10 9.97
N VAL A 249 5.13 -9.55 8.87
CA VAL A 249 6.53 -9.22 8.58
C VAL A 249 6.71 -7.71 8.38
N SER A 250 5.77 -7.05 7.71
CA SER A 250 5.83 -5.60 7.51
C SER A 250 5.74 -4.83 8.83
N ILE A 251 4.86 -5.23 9.75
CA ILE A 251 4.79 -4.64 11.09
C ILE A 251 6.08 -4.94 11.88
N ALA A 252 6.55 -6.19 11.85
CA ALA A 252 7.75 -6.60 12.58
C ALA A 252 9.01 -5.84 12.15
N LEU A 253 9.09 -5.43 10.88
CA LEU A 253 10.19 -4.59 10.36
C LEU A 253 9.93 -3.09 10.54
N ALA A 254 8.67 -2.64 10.49
CA ALA A 254 8.31 -1.25 10.72
C ALA A 254 8.59 -0.79 12.16
N ILE A 255 8.26 -1.61 13.17
CA ILE A 255 8.46 -1.26 14.59
C ILE A 255 9.92 -0.90 14.92
N PRO A 256 10.93 -1.74 14.65
CA PRO A 256 12.32 -1.38 14.95
C PRO A 256 12.79 -0.19 14.11
N LEU A 257 12.33 -0.04 12.87
CA LEU A 257 12.67 1.13 12.05
C LEU A 257 12.14 2.42 12.70
N ILE A 258 10.90 2.43 13.17
CA ILE A 258 10.31 3.54 13.92
C ILE A 258 11.11 3.81 15.19
N ILE A 259 11.41 2.79 16.00
CA ILE A 259 12.21 2.96 17.23
C ILE A 259 13.55 3.64 16.93
N ILE A 260 14.23 3.24 15.85
CA ILE A 260 15.52 3.82 15.46
C ILE A 260 15.36 5.27 14.96
N VAL A 261 14.26 5.61 14.28
CA VAL A 261 13.95 7.00 13.89
C VAL A 261 13.82 7.91 15.11
N TRP A 262 13.22 7.44 16.20
CA TRP A 262 13.12 8.19 17.46
C TRP A 262 14.43 8.24 18.28
N GLN A 263 15.51 7.65 17.77
CA GLN A 263 16.85 7.70 18.37
C GLN A 263 17.81 8.59 17.58
N GLN A 264 17.32 9.31 16.57
CA GLN A 264 18.14 10.20 15.77
C GLN A 264 18.56 11.44 16.53
#